data_AF-A0A973SSR7-F1
#
_entry.id   AF-A0A973SSR7-F1
#
_cell.length_a   1.000
_cell.length_b   1.000
_cell.length_c   1.000
_cell.angle_alpha   90.00
_cell.angle_beta   90.00
_cell.angle_gamma   90.00
#
_symmetry.space_group_name_H-M   'P 1'
#
loop_
_entity.id
_entity.type
_entity.pdbx_description
1 polymer ?
#
loop_
_entity_poly.entity_id
_entity_poly.type
_entity_poly.pdbx_seq_one_letter_code
_entity_poly.pdbx_strand_id
1 'polypeptide(L)' 'QAPPCPRCGSPDTRLTSEFGATACKALYACAACLEPFEHVKEI' A
#
# COMPACT_ATOMS: atom_id res chain seq x y z
N GLN A 1 -0.45 10.16 -1.64
CA GLN A 1 0.81 9.90 -0.91
C GLN A 1 0.82 8.44 -0.50
N ALA A 2 1.92 7.72 -0.69
CA ALA A 2 1.98 6.31 -0.29
C ALA A 2 2.10 6.20 1.24
N PRO A 3 1.20 5.46 1.92
CA PRO A 3 1.25 5.31 3.36
C PRO A 3 2.48 4.47 3.79
N PRO A 4 3.06 4.72 4.97
CA PRO A 4 4.12 3.88 5.50
C PRO A 4 3.59 2.45 5.74
N CYS A 5 4.48 1.46 5.60
CA CYS A 5 4.10 0.07 5.76
C CYS A 5 3.59 -0.21 7.18
N PRO A 6 2.37 -0.75 7.37
CA PRO A 6 1.83 -1.04 8.69
C PRO A 6 2.52 -2.22 9.39
N ARG A 7 3.33 -3.02 8.67
CA ARG A 7 4.04 -4.18 9.20
C ARG A 7 5.40 -3.82 9.82
N CYS A 8 6.16 -2.93 9.16
CA CYS A 8 7.53 -2.60 9.57
C CYS A 8 7.76 -1.09 9.80
N GLY A 9 6.80 -0.23 9.47
CA GLY A 9 6.92 1.22 9.56
C GLY A 9 7.76 1.87 8.46
N SER A 10 8.27 1.10 7.50
CA SER A 10 9.10 1.66 6.42
C SER A 10 8.29 2.61 5.53
N PRO A 11 8.82 3.81 5.20
CA PRO A 11 8.21 4.71 4.21
C PRO A 11 8.42 4.20 2.77
N ASP A 12 9.28 3.20 2.58
CA ASP A 12 9.66 2.65 1.28
C ASP A 12 8.58 1.69 0.77
N THR A 13 7.49 2.28 0.30
CA THR A 13 6.32 1.58 -0.22
C THR A 13 6.05 2.01 -1.65
N ARG A 14 5.76 1.02 -2.50
CA ARG A 14 5.45 1.20 -3.91
C ARG A 14 3.99 0.85 -4.15
N LEU A 15 3.31 1.66 -4.95
CA LEU A 15 1.99 1.32 -5.45
C LEU A 15 2.11 0.19 -6.49
N THR A 16 1.43 -0.92 -6.22
CA THR A 16 1.45 -2.12 -7.07
C THR A 16 0.22 -2.16 -7.96
N SER A 17 -0.94 -1.79 -7.43
CA SER A 17 -2.17 -1.62 -8.20
C SER A 17 -2.96 -0.43 -7.67
N GLU A 18 -3.33 0.47 -8.56
CA GLU A 18 -4.19 1.62 -8.22
C GLU A 18 -5.63 1.21 -7.90
N PHE A 19 -6.02 0.01 -8.32
CA PHE A 19 -7.34 -0.60 -8.16
C PHE A 19 -7.15 -1.97 -7.47
N GLY A 20 -7.45 -2.04 -6.18
CA GLY A 20 -7.57 -3.29 -5.46
C GLY A 20 -8.88 -4.01 -5.83
N ALA A 21 -9.48 -4.75 -4.90
CA ALA A 21 -10.76 -5.43 -5.14
C ALA A 21 -11.96 -4.48 -5.36
N THR A 22 -11.81 -3.20 -5.01
CA THR A 22 -12.82 -2.14 -5.17
C THR A 22 -12.11 -0.85 -5.57
N ALA A 23 -12.80 0.05 -6.30
CA ALA A 23 -12.21 1.31 -6.78
C ALA A 23 -11.66 2.22 -5.66
N CYS A 24 -12.14 2.02 -4.42
CA CYS A 24 -11.72 2.77 -3.24
C CYS A 24 -10.51 2.15 -2.52
N LYS A 25 -9.94 1.05 -3.00
CA LYS A 25 -8.77 0.40 -2.40
C LYS A 25 -7.61 0.42 -3.38
N ALA A 26 -6.40 0.69 -2.89
CA ALA A 26 -5.16 0.56 -3.63
C ALA A 26 -4.26 -0.48 -2.97
N LEU A 27 -3.53 -1.24 -3.79
CA LEU A 27 -2.58 -2.24 -3.33
C LEU A 27 -1.17 -1.65 -3.36
N TYR A 28 -0.50 -1.69 -2.22
CA TYR A 28 0.89 -1.26 -2.05
C TYR A 28 1.77 -2.47 -1.72
N ALA A 29 3.06 -2.38 -2.02
CA ALA A 29 4.07 -3.33 -1.62
C ALA A 29 5.23 -2.61 -0.95
N CYS A 30 5.66 -3.10 0.21
CA CYS A 30 6.82 -2.54 0.90
C CYS A 30 8.11 -3.09 0.30
N ALA A 31 9.09 -2.23 0.00
CA ALA A 31 10.40 -2.65 -0.48
C ALA A 31 11.31 -3.16 0.65
N ALA A 32 11.05 -2.77 1.90
CA ALA A 32 11.88 -3.14 3.05
C ALA A 32 11.55 -4.53 3.60
N CYS A 33 10.26 -4.83 3.82
CA CYS A 33 9.83 -6.15 4.29
C CYS A 33 9.28 -7.04 3.18
N LEU A 34 9.16 -6.54 1.94
CA LEU A 34 8.65 -7.27 0.77
C LEU A 34 7.19 -7.74 0.91
N GLU A 35 6.45 -7.19 1.87
CA GLU A 35 5.07 -7.55 2.13
C GLU A 35 4.09 -6.64 1.37
N PRO A 36 3.13 -7.20 0.62
CA PRO A 36 2.02 -6.45 0.05
C PRO A 36 0.97 -6.11 1.11
N PHE A 37 0.34 -4.94 0.98
CA PHE A 37 -0.75 -4.50 1.84
C PHE A 37 -1.74 -3.61 1.09
N GLU A 38 -3.01 -3.67 1.48
CA GLU A 38 -4.06 -2.84 0.91
C GLU A 38 -4.24 -1.57 1.73
N HIS A 39 -4.42 -0.44 1.05
CA HIS A 39 -4.75 0.83 1.68
C HIS A 39 -6.03 1.38 1.05
N VAL A 40 -6.98 1.76 1.90
CA VAL A 40 -8.23 2.38 1.48
C VAL A 40 -7.94 3.83 1.13
N LYS A 41 -8.27 4.24 -0.09
CA LYS A 41 -8.36 5.65 -0.45
C LYS A 41 -9.63 6.17 0.22
N GLU A 42 -9.50 6.78 1.40
CA GLU A 42 -10.58 7.61 1.94
C GLU A 42 -10.75 8.80 1.00
N ILE A 43 -11.95 8.91 0.42
CA ILE A 43 -12.36 10.03 -0.44
C ILE A 43 -12.80 11.18 0.46
#